data_AF-A0A151TCT9-F1
#
_entry.id   AF-A0A151TCT9-F1
#
_cell.length_a   1.000
_cell.length_b   1.000
_cell.length_c   1.000
_cell.angle_alpha   90.00
_cell.angle_beta   90.00
_cell.angle_gamma   90.00
#
_symmetry.space_group_name_H-M   'P 1'
#
loop_
_entity.id
_entity.type
_entity.pdbx_description
1 polymer ?
#
loop_
_entity_poly.entity_id
_entity_poly.type
_entity_poly.pdbx_seq_one_letter_code
_entity_poly.pdbx_strand_id
1 'polypeptide(L)'
;MSGSFSMLFLFLFILVGMLLSSDAVDDKCAACKAVAEELEIGLSAERPRNHLDMRHRLDSKGQREGKLIDYRVSELRVVELLDGLCEKMQDYTLKISANTYEWFKVNSWDNIITNKQEARAYSKAISSYCGRLLEETEDELAELIRKGSVKVGGVSKVLCQDLSKHCSQTSVSHAAEVDDDGRNGEL
;
A
#
# COMPACT_ATOMS: atom_id res chain seq x y z
N MET A 1 32.09 42.77 6.50
CA MET A 1 31.75 41.42 7.02
C MET A 1 30.25 41.10 7.02
N SER A 2 29.35 41.94 6.48
CA SER A 2 27.90 41.74 6.52
C SER A 2 27.33 40.73 5.51
N GLY A 3 28.01 40.52 4.36
CA GLY A 3 27.52 39.61 3.31
C GLY A 3 27.64 38.12 3.63
N SER A 4 28.68 37.71 4.39
CA SER A 4 28.92 36.30 4.70
C SER A 4 27.88 35.71 5.67
N PHE A 5 27.41 36.50 6.64
CA PHE A 5 26.36 36.06 7.56
C PHE A 5 25.02 35.89 6.85
N SER A 6 24.68 36.79 5.92
CA SER A 6 23.44 36.71 5.15
C SER A 6 23.36 35.46 4.28
N MET A 7 24.48 35.05 3.67
CA MET A 7 24.53 33.81 2.87
C MET A 7 24.41 32.57 3.75
N LEU A 8 25.00 32.58 4.95
CA LEU A 8 24.95 31.45 5.87
C LEU A 8 23.53 31.18 6.39
N PHE A 9 22.77 32.24 6.67
CA PHE A 9 21.35 32.11 7.04
C PHE A 9 20.50 31.56 5.89
N LEU A 10 20.75 31.99 4.66
CA LEU A 10 20.00 31.56 3.48
C LEU A 10 20.24 30.07 3.17
N PHE A 11 21.49 29.61 3.31
CA PHE A 11 21.82 28.18 3.24
C PHE A 11 21.17 27.37 4.37
N LEU A 12 21.12 27.91 5.59
CA LEU A 12 20.47 27.25 6.72
C LEU A 12 18.95 27.09 6.49
N PHE A 13 18.28 28.11 5.96
CA PHE A 13 16.86 28.03 5.60
C PHE A 13 16.58 27.02 4.50
N ILE A 14 17.44 26.91 3.49
CA ILE A 14 17.31 25.91 2.42
C ILE A 14 17.52 24.49 2.97
N LEU A 15 18.53 24.29 3.82
CA LEU A 15 18.79 23.00 4.47
C LEU A 15 17.64 22.58 5.40
N VAL A 16 17.09 23.51 6.18
CA VAL A 16 15.92 23.25 7.04
C VAL A 16 14.67 22.97 6.20
N GLY A 17 14.49 23.67 5.07
CA GLY A 17 13.38 23.43 4.15
C GLY A 17 13.38 22.03 3.51
N MET A 18 14.56 21.47 3.20
CA MET A 18 14.67 20.10 2.68
C MET A 18 14.39 19.02 3.73
N LEU A 19 14.59 19.32 5.02
CA LEU A 19 14.28 18.41 6.13
C LEU A 19 12.79 18.33 6.44
N LEU A 20 11.99 19.29 5.97
CA LEU A 20 10.53 19.27 6.07
C LEU A 20 9.91 18.59 4.85
N SER A 21 10.35 17.37 4.55
CA SER A 21 9.57 16.48 3.69
C SER A 21 8.37 16.00 4.51
N SER A 22 7.30 16.81 4.55
CA SER A 22 6.02 16.36 5.10
C SER A 22 5.47 15.30 4.15
N ASP A 23 5.48 14.05 4.60
CA ASP A 23 4.66 13.03 3.98
C ASP A 23 3.21 13.51 4.04
N ALA A 24 2.58 13.71 2.90
CA ALA A 24 1.22 14.27 2.78
C ALA A 24 0.11 13.37 3.38
N VAL A 25 0.49 12.28 4.04
CA VAL A 25 -0.39 11.28 4.63
C VAL A 25 0.01 11.14 6.10
N ASP A 26 -0.83 11.69 6.99
CA ASP A 26 -0.57 11.71 8.44
C ASP A 26 -0.55 10.30 9.06
N ASP A 27 -1.29 9.34 8.51
CA ASP A 27 -1.28 7.93 8.93
C ASP A 27 -0.84 6.99 7.80
N LYS A 28 0.47 6.73 7.74
CA LYS A 28 1.09 5.81 6.78
C LYS A 28 0.55 4.38 6.91
N CYS A 29 0.22 3.92 8.12
CA CYS A 29 -0.30 2.57 8.32
C CYS A 29 -1.70 2.44 7.71
N ALA A 30 -2.59 3.40 7.98
CA ALA A 30 -3.93 3.41 7.40
C ALA A 30 -3.89 3.48 5.87
N ALA A 31 -3.05 4.35 5.29
CA ALA A 31 -2.90 4.43 3.84
C ALA A 31 -2.29 3.17 3.23
N CYS A 32 -1.30 2.56 3.88
CA CYS A 32 -0.74 1.29 3.44
C CYS A 32 -1.81 0.20 3.39
N LYS A 33 -2.64 0.10 4.44
CA LYS A 33 -3.72 -0.89 4.51
C LYS A 33 -4.72 -0.73 3.37
N ALA A 34 -5.04 0.50 2.97
CA ALA A 34 -5.91 0.75 1.82
C ALA A 34 -5.27 0.32 0.49
N VAL A 35 -3.98 0.57 0.30
CA VAL A 35 -3.25 0.05 -0.89
C VAL A 35 -3.22 -1.47 -0.89
N ALA A 36 -2.96 -2.08 0.27
CA ALA A 36 -2.96 -3.53 0.44
C ALA A 36 -4.34 -4.14 0.16
N GLU A 37 -5.42 -3.49 0.57
CA GLU A 37 -6.80 -3.90 0.28
C GLU A 37 -7.09 -3.86 -1.22
N GLU A 38 -6.69 -2.81 -1.94
CA GLU A 38 -6.89 -2.74 -3.40
C GLU A 38 -6.09 -3.83 -4.13
N LEU A 39 -4.89 -4.16 -3.64
CA LEU A 39 -4.11 -5.30 -4.15
C LEU A 39 -4.76 -6.66 -3.81
N GLU A 40 -5.40 -6.80 -2.64
CA GLU A 40 -6.21 -7.99 -2.30
C GLU A 40 -7.42 -8.15 -3.21
N ILE A 41 -8.09 -7.04 -3.55
CA ILE A 41 -9.15 -7.02 -4.55
C ILE A 41 -8.61 -7.53 -5.89
N GLY A 42 -7.44 -7.06 -6.33
CA GLY A 42 -6.76 -7.56 -7.53
C GLY A 42 -6.48 -9.06 -7.49
N LEU A 43 -5.92 -9.56 -6.39
CA LEU A 43 -5.64 -11.00 -6.19
C LEU A 43 -6.91 -11.85 -6.18
N SER A 44 -8.00 -11.36 -5.58
CA SER A 44 -9.27 -12.11 -5.50
C SER A 44 -10.03 -12.12 -6.84
N ALA A 45 -9.83 -11.10 -7.67
CA ALA A 45 -10.40 -11.00 -9.01
C ALA A 45 -9.59 -11.75 -10.08
N GLU A 46 -8.42 -12.27 -9.73
CA GLU A 46 -7.52 -13.00 -10.62
C GLU A 46 -8.20 -14.24 -11.22
N ARG A 47 -8.24 -14.34 -12.55
CA ARG A 47 -8.83 -15.49 -13.23
C ARG A 47 -7.84 -16.66 -13.23
N PRO A 48 -8.29 -17.91 -12.98
CA PRO A 48 -7.44 -19.08 -13.13
C PRO A 48 -6.82 -19.15 -14.53
N ARG A 49 -5.50 -19.22 -14.60
CA ARG A 49 -4.72 -19.42 -15.83
C ARG A 49 -3.79 -20.62 -15.64
N ASN A 50 -3.52 -21.33 -16.73
CA ASN A 50 -2.57 -22.44 -16.75
C ASN A 50 -1.15 -21.88 -16.91
N HIS A 51 -0.54 -22.10 -18.07
CA HIS A 51 0.85 -21.76 -18.32
C HIS A 51 0.96 -20.74 -19.45
N LEU A 52 1.95 -19.87 -19.34
CA LEU A 52 2.41 -18.98 -20.40
C LEU A 52 3.31 -19.79 -21.34
N ASP A 53 2.90 -19.90 -22.62
CA ASP A 53 3.67 -20.57 -23.66
C ASP A 53 4.60 -19.57 -24.35
N MET A 54 5.87 -19.56 -23.94
CA MET A 54 6.92 -18.72 -24.52
C MET A 54 7.65 -19.43 -25.67
N ARG A 55 7.10 -20.54 -26.21
CA ARG A 55 7.73 -21.30 -27.29
C ARG A 55 7.36 -20.74 -28.67
N HIS A 56 8.01 -19.65 -29.04
CA HIS A 56 7.73 -18.94 -30.30
C HIS A 56 8.56 -19.46 -31.49
N ARG A 57 9.66 -20.20 -31.24
CA ARG A 57 10.54 -20.72 -32.29
C ARG A 57 10.19 -22.18 -32.63
N LEU A 58 10.24 -22.53 -33.90
CA LEU A 58 10.18 -23.93 -34.37
C LEU A 58 11.59 -24.41 -34.71
N ASP A 59 11.93 -25.63 -34.30
CA ASP A 59 13.16 -26.30 -34.71
C ASP A 59 13.05 -26.92 -36.11
N SER A 60 14.14 -27.49 -36.61
CA SER A 60 14.18 -28.15 -37.93
C SER A 60 13.31 -29.42 -38.02
N LYS A 61 12.78 -29.91 -36.89
CA LYS A 61 11.88 -31.06 -36.78
C LYS A 61 10.42 -30.64 -36.57
N GLY A 62 10.12 -29.33 -36.61
CA GLY A 62 8.79 -28.78 -36.38
C GLY A 62 8.33 -28.80 -34.92
N GLN A 63 9.24 -28.99 -33.96
CA GLN A 63 8.94 -28.88 -32.53
C GLN A 63 9.11 -27.44 -32.06
N ARG A 64 8.23 -27.02 -31.14
CA ARG A 64 8.29 -25.68 -30.55
C ARG A 64 9.36 -25.62 -29.46
N GLU A 65 10.30 -24.70 -29.60
CA GLU A 65 11.37 -24.43 -28.65
C GLU A 65 11.08 -23.19 -27.81
N GLY A 66 11.42 -23.26 -26.51
CA GLY A 66 11.23 -22.19 -25.53
C GLY A 66 10.79 -22.74 -24.17
N LYS A 67 10.26 -21.86 -23.31
CA LYS A 67 9.86 -22.21 -21.94
C LYS A 67 8.33 -22.18 -21.78
N LEU A 68 7.81 -23.14 -21.04
CA LEU A 68 6.44 -23.12 -20.53
C LEU A 68 6.50 -22.70 -19.05
N ILE A 69 5.86 -21.59 -18.68
CA ILE A 69 5.96 -21.00 -17.33
C ILE A 69 4.58 -21.04 -16.67
N ASP A 70 4.46 -21.55 -15.45
CA ASP A 70 3.22 -21.43 -14.67
C ASP A 70 2.93 -19.94 -14.42
N TYR A 71 1.71 -19.50 -14.71
CA TYR A 71 1.32 -18.11 -14.55
C TYR A 71 1.53 -17.61 -13.10
N ARG A 72 1.35 -18.45 -12.08
CA ARG A 72 1.53 -18.08 -10.66
C ARG A 72 2.94 -17.61 -10.31
N VAL A 73 3.95 -18.12 -11.01
CA VAL A 73 5.36 -17.79 -10.77
C VAL A 73 5.92 -16.83 -11.83
N SER A 74 5.06 -16.35 -12.72
CA SER A 74 5.43 -15.48 -13.84
C SER A 74 5.58 -14.02 -13.43
N GLU A 75 6.49 -13.31 -14.09
CA GLU A 75 6.59 -11.84 -13.99
C GLU A 75 5.33 -11.14 -14.51
N LEU A 76 4.67 -11.73 -15.52
CA LEU A 76 3.43 -11.18 -16.06
C LEU A 76 2.35 -11.04 -14.99
N ARG A 77 2.23 -12.01 -14.08
CA ARG A 77 1.29 -11.93 -12.96
C ARG A 77 1.56 -10.74 -12.04
N VAL A 78 2.83 -10.45 -11.78
CA VAL A 78 3.23 -9.29 -10.97
C VAL A 78 2.81 -8.00 -11.68
N VAL A 79 3.15 -7.87 -12.97
CA VAL A 79 2.76 -6.71 -13.78
C VAL A 79 1.24 -6.54 -13.81
N GLU A 80 0.47 -7.60 -14.06
CA GLU A 80 -0.99 -7.52 -14.08
C GLU A 80 -1.62 -7.12 -12.73
N LEU A 81 -0.96 -7.42 -11.61
CA LEU A 81 -1.44 -7.07 -10.27
C LEU A 81 -1.07 -5.63 -9.86
N LEU A 82 0.13 -5.16 -10.23
CA LEU A 82 0.64 -3.85 -9.83
C LEU A 82 0.29 -2.74 -10.83
N ASP A 83 0.06 -3.09 -12.09
CA ASP A 83 -0.38 -2.14 -13.12
C ASP A 83 -1.73 -1.51 -12.76
N GLY A 84 -1.80 -0.18 -12.83
CA GLY A 84 -2.99 0.57 -12.47
C GLY A 84 -3.32 0.60 -10.97
N LEU A 85 -2.52 -0.03 -10.08
CA LEU A 85 -2.83 -0.11 -8.65
C LEU A 85 -2.88 1.29 -8.03
N CYS A 86 -1.86 2.10 -8.27
CA CYS A 86 -1.77 3.44 -7.69
C CYS A 86 -2.73 4.44 -8.34
N GLU A 87 -3.14 4.21 -9.59
CA GLU A 87 -4.20 4.94 -10.27
C GLU A 87 -5.56 4.69 -9.61
N LYS A 88 -5.88 3.44 -9.26
CA LYS A 88 -7.11 3.07 -8.54
C LYS A 88 -7.19 3.71 -7.15
N MET A 89 -6.05 4.04 -6.54
CA MET A 89 -6.05 4.79 -5.27
C MET A 89 -6.63 6.20 -5.42
N GLN A 90 -6.78 6.74 -6.63
CA GLN A 90 -7.51 7.99 -6.86
C GLN A 90 -9.02 7.89 -6.61
N ASP A 91 -9.55 6.67 -6.48
CA ASP A 91 -10.92 6.42 -6.06
C ASP A 91 -11.06 6.35 -4.53
N TYR A 92 -9.99 6.60 -3.75
CA TYR A 92 -10.05 6.60 -2.30
C TYR A 92 -10.09 8.03 -1.74
N THR A 93 -10.72 8.19 -0.58
CA THR A 93 -10.64 9.43 0.19
C THR A 93 -10.57 9.14 1.68
N LEU A 94 -10.21 10.15 2.46
CA LEU A 94 -9.96 10.04 3.89
C LEU A 94 -11.15 10.56 4.69
N LYS A 95 -11.63 9.74 5.61
CA LYS A 95 -12.53 10.15 6.68
C LYS A 95 -11.73 10.28 7.97
N ILE A 96 -11.72 11.49 8.53
CA ILE A 96 -11.10 11.76 9.83
C ILE A 96 -12.22 11.76 10.87
N SER A 97 -12.16 10.87 11.86
CA SER A 97 -13.11 10.85 12.97
C SER A 97 -12.37 10.74 14.31
N ALA A 98 -12.51 11.76 15.16
CA ALA A 98 -11.84 11.94 16.44
C ALA A 98 -10.31 11.71 16.38
N ASN A 99 -9.87 10.45 16.37
CA ASN A 99 -8.47 10.02 16.33
C ASN A 99 -8.22 8.88 15.32
N THR A 100 -9.15 8.64 14.40
CA THR A 100 -9.09 7.54 13.42
C THR A 100 -9.02 8.08 12.00
N TYR A 101 -8.07 7.54 11.25
CA TYR A 101 -7.86 7.79 9.83
C TYR A 101 -8.38 6.58 9.07
N GLU A 102 -9.52 6.74 8.42
CA GLU A 102 -10.15 5.68 7.65
C GLU A 102 -10.17 6.06 6.17
N TRP A 103 -9.46 5.27 5.36
CA TRP A 103 -9.50 5.39 3.91
C TRP A 103 -10.62 4.52 3.38
N PHE A 104 -11.45 5.06 2.50
CA PHE A 104 -12.54 4.30 1.89
C PHE A 104 -12.66 4.62 0.40
N LYS A 105 -13.12 3.63 -0.36
CA LYS A 105 -13.33 3.75 -1.81
C LYS A 105 -14.63 4.49 -2.11
N VAL A 106 -14.53 5.49 -2.95
CA VAL A 106 -15.60 6.38 -3.39
C VAL A 106 -16.20 5.82 -4.68
N ASN A 107 -17.39 5.22 -4.58
CA ASN A 107 -18.11 4.69 -5.75
C ASN A 107 -18.75 5.79 -6.61
N SER A 108 -19.08 6.94 -6.00
CA SER A 108 -19.60 8.12 -6.70
C SER A 108 -19.19 9.39 -6.00
N TRP A 109 -18.43 10.21 -6.71
CA TRP A 109 -17.94 11.51 -6.25
C TRP A 109 -19.04 12.55 -6.05
N ASP A 110 -20.22 12.32 -6.65
CA ASP A 110 -21.37 13.20 -6.47
C ASP A 110 -22.01 13.05 -5.09
N ASN A 111 -21.90 11.86 -4.50
CA ASN A 111 -22.44 11.53 -3.17
C ASN A 111 -21.57 12.03 -2.02
N ILE A 112 -20.41 12.65 -2.30
CA ILE A 112 -19.58 13.26 -1.27
C ILE A 112 -20.21 14.61 -0.86
N ILE A 113 -20.79 14.60 0.34
CA ILE A 113 -21.43 15.78 0.98
C ILE A 113 -20.37 16.70 1.62
N THR A 114 -19.20 16.17 1.96
CA THR A 114 -18.08 16.94 2.52
C THR A 114 -17.39 17.79 1.44
N ASN A 115 -16.34 18.52 1.83
CA ASN A 115 -15.56 19.34 0.92
C ASN A 115 -14.93 18.48 -0.21
N LYS A 116 -15.52 18.55 -1.42
CA LYS A 116 -15.07 17.77 -2.58
C LYS A 116 -13.63 18.07 -2.99
N GLN A 117 -13.15 19.31 -2.80
CA GLN A 117 -11.78 19.67 -3.15
C GLN A 117 -10.78 18.99 -2.23
N GLU A 118 -11.07 18.99 -0.93
CA GLU A 118 -10.28 18.31 0.09
C GLU A 118 -10.29 16.79 -0.13
N ALA A 119 -11.47 16.21 -0.40
CA ALA A 119 -11.60 14.79 -0.70
C ALA A 119 -10.73 14.36 -1.91
N ARG A 120 -10.68 15.19 -2.96
CA ARG A 120 -9.82 14.98 -4.13
C ARG A 120 -8.33 15.18 -3.84
N ALA A 121 -7.99 16.11 -2.93
CA ALA A 121 -6.62 16.28 -2.48
C ALA A 121 -6.12 15.02 -1.76
N TYR A 122 -6.96 14.40 -0.91
CA TYR A 122 -6.64 13.12 -0.28
C TYR A 122 -6.44 11.99 -1.29
N SER A 123 -7.30 11.88 -2.31
CA SER A 123 -7.13 10.88 -3.38
C SER A 123 -5.78 11.00 -4.09
N LYS A 124 -5.38 12.23 -4.41
CA LYS A 124 -4.08 12.48 -5.02
C LYS A 124 -2.93 12.15 -4.06
N ALA A 125 -3.10 12.46 -2.77
CA ALA A 125 -2.11 12.16 -1.75
C ALA A 125 -1.89 10.65 -1.58
N ILE A 126 -2.95 9.83 -1.49
CA ILE A 126 -2.81 8.39 -1.36
C ILE A 126 -2.29 7.72 -2.64
N SER A 127 -2.67 8.23 -3.82
CA SER A 127 -2.10 7.76 -5.10
C SER A 127 -0.60 8.03 -5.17
N SER A 128 -0.15 9.22 -4.76
CA SER A 128 1.28 9.55 -4.66
C SER A 128 2.02 8.71 -3.59
N TYR A 129 1.37 8.47 -2.45
CA TYR A 129 1.88 7.57 -1.42
C TYR A 129 2.05 6.13 -1.94
N CYS A 130 1.08 5.61 -2.70
CA CYS A 130 1.18 4.30 -3.32
C CYS A 130 2.38 4.22 -4.27
N GLY A 131 2.60 5.24 -5.10
CA GLY A 131 3.76 5.29 -5.99
C GLY A 131 5.09 5.15 -5.24
N ARG A 132 5.25 5.91 -4.15
CA ARG A 132 6.45 5.83 -3.30
C ARG A 132 6.57 4.49 -2.57
N LEU A 133 5.45 3.95 -2.09
CA LEU A 133 5.41 2.64 -1.45
C LEU A 133 5.89 1.54 -2.42
N LEU A 134 5.43 1.57 -3.67
CA LEU A 134 5.86 0.59 -4.68
C LEU A 134 7.31 0.83 -5.12
N GLU A 135 7.74 2.08 -5.28
CA GLU A 135 9.15 2.41 -5.58
C GLU A 135 10.11 1.78 -4.55
N GLU A 136 9.71 1.76 -3.28
CA GLU A 136 10.51 1.17 -2.20
C GLU A 136 10.39 -0.37 -2.09
N THR A 137 9.26 -0.96 -2.49
CA THR A 137 8.92 -2.35 -2.14
C THR A 137 8.69 -3.30 -3.31
N GLU A 138 8.61 -2.80 -4.55
CA GLU A 138 8.19 -3.57 -5.73
C GLU A 138 9.05 -4.83 -5.95
N ASP A 139 10.37 -4.73 -5.86
CA ASP A 139 11.29 -5.85 -6.11
C ASP A 139 11.03 -7.02 -5.14
N GLU A 140 10.96 -6.72 -3.84
CA GLU A 140 10.73 -7.73 -2.80
C GLU A 140 9.28 -8.27 -2.86
N LEU A 141 8.31 -7.40 -3.11
CA LEU A 141 6.92 -7.76 -3.29
C LEU A 141 6.73 -8.70 -4.49
N ALA A 142 7.36 -8.40 -5.63
CA ALA A 142 7.34 -9.20 -6.85
C ALA A 142 7.87 -10.61 -6.62
N GLU A 143 8.99 -10.74 -5.90
CA GLU A 143 9.56 -12.02 -5.50
C GLU A 143 8.59 -12.82 -4.61
N LEU A 144 7.94 -12.17 -3.64
CA LEU A 144 6.99 -12.82 -2.74
C LEU A 144 5.70 -13.23 -3.47
N ILE A 145 5.21 -12.44 -4.41
CA ILE A 145 4.07 -12.79 -5.28
C ILE A 145 4.40 -14.04 -6.10
N ARG A 146 5.58 -14.07 -6.74
CA ARG A 146 6.03 -15.22 -7.55
C ARG A 146 6.26 -16.48 -6.72
N LYS A 147 6.69 -16.35 -5.47
CA LYS A 147 6.82 -17.48 -4.52
C LYS A 147 5.46 -17.95 -3.97
N GLY A 148 4.38 -17.22 -4.23
CA GLY A 148 3.06 -17.51 -3.68
C GLY A 148 2.94 -17.22 -2.18
N SER A 149 3.83 -16.39 -1.64
CA SER A 149 3.82 -15.94 -0.24
C SER A 149 2.80 -14.83 0.01
N VAL A 150 2.40 -14.11 -1.04
CA VAL A 150 1.33 -13.11 -0.99
C VAL A 150 0.00 -13.78 -1.39
N LYS A 151 -0.94 -13.83 -0.43
CA LYS A 151 -2.26 -14.44 -0.60
C LYS A 151 -3.35 -13.48 -0.10
N VAL A 152 -4.57 -13.67 -0.58
CA VAL A 152 -5.75 -12.94 -0.09
C VAL A 152 -5.84 -13.07 1.44
N GLY A 153 -6.06 -11.94 2.12
CA GLY A 153 -6.07 -11.82 3.59
C GLY A 153 -4.68 -11.71 4.24
N GLY A 154 -3.60 -11.77 3.47
CA GLY A 154 -2.22 -11.68 3.95
C GLY A 154 -1.44 -10.49 3.41
N VAL A 155 -2.00 -9.71 2.48
CA VAL A 155 -1.26 -8.64 1.78
C VAL A 155 -0.88 -7.54 2.76
N SER A 156 -1.80 -7.13 3.63
CA SER A 156 -1.51 -6.07 4.59
C SER A 156 -0.35 -6.42 5.53
N LYS A 157 -0.25 -7.68 5.96
CA LYS A 157 0.89 -8.13 6.77
C LYS A 157 2.20 -8.01 5.98
N VAL A 158 2.24 -8.60 4.79
CA VAL A 158 3.45 -8.61 3.95
C VAL A 158 3.86 -7.18 3.57
N LEU A 159 2.94 -6.42 2.97
CA LEU A 159 3.27 -5.10 2.43
C LEU A 159 3.50 -4.07 3.53
N CYS A 160 2.63 -4.01 4.55
CA CYS A 160 2.61 -2.91 5.50
C CYS A 160 3.40 -3.15 6.78
N GLN A 161 3.60 -4.41 7.18
CA GLN A 161 4.39 -4.75 8.38
C GLN A 161 5.79 -5.24 7.98
N ASP A 162 5.87 -6.20 7.04
CA ASP A 162 7.13 -6.87 6.74
C ASP A 162 8.03 -6.05 5.80
N LEU A 163 7.47 -5.55 4.69
CA LEU A 163 8.21 -4.79 3.68
C LEU A 163 8.36 -3.30 4.05
N SER A 164 7.25 -2.56 4.08
CA SER A 164 7.30 -1.09 4.25
C SER A 164 7.48 -0.64 5.70
N LYS A 165 7.16 -1.51 6.67
CA LYS A 165 7.21 -1.22 8.11
C LYS A 165 6.39 0.01 8.52
N HIS A 166 5.37 0.36 7.74
CA HIS A 166 4.48 1.48 8.04
C HIS A 166 3.49 1.14 9.15
N CYS A 167 3.22 -0.14 9.39
CA CYS A 167 2.43 -0.63 10.51
C CYS A 167 3.33 -1.37 11.51
N SER A 168 3.12 -1.11 12.80
CA SER A 168 3.75 -1.91 13.86
C SER A 168 3.27 -3.36 13.77
N GLN A 169 4.18 -4.30 14.05
CA GLN A 169 3.79 -5.70 14.26
C GLN A 169 2.85 -5.73 15.47
N THR A 170 1.66 -6.30 15.32
CA THR A 170 0.76 -6.50 16.45
C THR A 170 1.44 -7.49 17.41
N SER A 171 2.13 -7.00 18.43
CA SER A 171 2.31 -7.80 19.63
C SER A 171 0.91 -8.03 20.16
N VAL A 172 0.50 -9.30 20.20
CA VAL A 172 -0.71 -9.68 20.93
C VAL A 172 -0.44 -9.35 22.39
N SER A 173 -0.74 -8.13 22.83
CA SER A 173 -0.87 -7.82 24.24
C SER A 173 -2.17 -8.47 24.69
N HIS A 174 -2.02 -9.48 25.53
CA HIS A 174 -3.09 -10.19 26.20
C HIS A 174 -4.14 -9.21 26.76
N ALA A 175 -5.40 -9.49 26.45
CA ALA A 175 -6.50 -9.03 27.27
C ALA A 175 -6.34 -9.57 28.70
N ALA A 176 -6.36 -8.67 29.67
CA ALA A 176 -6.67 -8.89 31.08
C ALA A 176 -7.05 -7.52 31.65
N GLU A 177 -8.08 -7.30 32.45
CA GLU A 177 -9.14 -8.10 33.04
C GLU A 177 -10.22 -7.08 33.43
N VAL A 178 -11.50 -7.43 33.31
CA VAL A 178 -12.61 -6.67 33.89
C VAL A 178 -12.69 -7.09 35.35
N ASP A 179 -12.27 -6.21 36.27
CA ASP A 179 -12.56 -6.37 37.70
C ASP A 179 -14.03 -6.04 37.96
N ASP A 180 -14.84 -7.09 38.10
CA ASP A 180 -16.16 -7.05 38.74
C ASP A 180 -15.97 -7.32 40.24
N ASP A 181 -15.93 -6.28 41.08
CA ASP A 181 -16.08 -6.43 42.53
C ASP A 181 -17.55 -6.21 42.91
N GLY A 182 -18.31 -7.30 42.87
CA GLY A 182 -19.60 -7.43 43.52
C GLY A 182 -19.43 -7.53 45.04
N ARG A 183 -19.66 -6.43 45.76
CA ARG A 183 -19.68 -6.43 47.22
C ARG A 183 -21.06 -6.76 47.76
N ASN A 184 -21.22 -8.01 48.19
CA ASN A 184 -22.33 -8.49 49.00
C ASN A 184 -22.11 -8.09 50.47
N GLY A 185 -23.14 -7.56 51.13
CA GLY A 185 -23.13 -7.28 52.57
C GLY A 185 -24.54 -7.18 53.12
N GLU A 186 -25.03 -8.29 53.66
CA GLU A 186 -26.25 -8.40 54.46
C GLU A 186 -26.17 -7.52 55.72
N LEU A 187 -27.27 -6.80 56.00
CA LEU A 187 -27.96 -6.66 57.30
C LEU A 187 -29.28 -5.88 57.08
#